data_AF-A0A6A3TWN3-F1
#
_entry.id   AF-A0A6A3TWN3-F1
#
_cell.length_a   1.000
_cell.length_b   1.000
_cell.length_c   1.000
_cell.angle_alpha   90.00
_cell.angle_beta   90.00
_cell.angle_gamma   90.00
#
_symmetry.space_group_name_H-M   'P 1'
#
loop_
_entity.id
_entity.type
_entity.pdbx_description
1 polymer ?
#
loop_
_entity_poly.entity_id
_entity_poly.type
_entity_poly.pdbx_seq_one_letter_code
_entity_poly.pdbx_strand_id
1 'polypeptide(L)'
;MWFELVDRNGEPLGPADKLHGPLGDVADFRRALKDSRSDSADLDGVEASLLKVYKDRKTYISRIALATNDPIARFGKQMETALIVEVPKVWFQLVDGGTRRPLEDAVCLPLANLRVEKLREAAKAKFSELFPKTVKASDLKVYESWEEYNKRTGGIPLLTDSSIENFGKSRETALIVEVPKVWFQLVDGGTRRAVTVYKSMQVYKDQVEGGLLSADSIVNEHGKTSRSALILEGPKGQVDRIRRHYITDCNQEAHYCESKWWKLSVDSGYALSKLGRIISTETQLDIYKYAKSIGAGFLGTAYELLLHNAVHGAFAKSEPIVLKIPQRSEFDRIEICVQHVISSGESEQSCYDCLATLDKNTYWYPAYSFFPFIDAVTTCKAISSTSGHSDTILAYIQVTIQKHKKFKPDRLKRLNEEIDKTPQLKGLRRVFVVVGPDSDIGNTFTLRDAPDQDAFLSCFDRDQLEPQHQEEQHPPPPSEE
;
A
#
# COMPACT_ATOMS: atom_id res chain seq x y z
N MET A 1 -18.27 -9.66 -55.87
CA MET A 1 -19.05 -8.52 -55.37
C MET A 1 -18.07 -7.51 -54.81
N TRP A 2 -18.05 -6.29 -55.35
CA TRP A 2 -17.19 -5.21 -54.89
C TRP A 2 -17.69 -4.65 -53.55
N PHE A 3 -16.77 -4.41 -52.64
CA PHE A 3 -17.04 -3.79 -51.34
C PHE A 3 -15.87 -2.90 -50.90
N GLU A 4 -16.17 -1.95 -50.03
CA GLU A 4 -15.22 -1.07 -49.38
C GLU A 4 -15.40 -1.20 -47.87
N LEU A 5 -14.31 -1.47 -47.14
CA LEU A 5 -14.32 -1.44 -45.68
C LEU A 5 -14.11 0.01 -45.24
N VAL A 6 -14.99 0.49 -44.35
CA VAL A 6 -14.86 1.81 -43.74
C VAL A 6 -14.94 1.71 -42.22
N ASP A 7 -14.32 2.67 -41.54
CA ASP A 7 -14.58 2.88 -40.12
C ASP A 7 -15.94 3.57 -39.87
N ARG A 8 -16.23 3.89 -38.61
CA ARG A 8 -17.50 4.54 -38.22
C ARG A 8 -17.62 6.01 -38.66
N ASN A 9 -16.53 6.66 -39.06
CA ASN A 9 -16.53 7.99 -39.67
C ASN A 9 -16.67 7.94 -41.19
N GLY A 10 -16.48 6.77 -41.80
CA GLY A 10 -16.54 6.57 -43.23
C GLY A 10 -15.18 6.73 -43.91
N GLU A 11 -14.11 6.69 -43.12
CA GLU A 11 -12.74 6.65 -43.63
C GLU A 11 -12.44 5.23 -44.16
N PRO A 12 -11.88 5.09 -45.37
CA PRO A 12 -11.55 3.79 -45.93
C PRO A 12 -10.47 3.10 -45.10
N LEU A 13 -10.68 1.82 -44.78
CA LEU A 13 -9.69 0.96 -44.11
C LEU A 13 -8.72 0.29 -45.09
N GLY A 14 -8.90 0.54 -46.40
CA GLY A 14 -8.08 0.01 -47.47
C GLY A 14 -8.74 0.24 -48.83
N PRO A 15 -8.12 -0.20 -49.93
CA PRO A 15 -8.73 -0.14 -51.25
C PRO A 15 -9.98 -1.02 -51.32
N ALA A 16 -10.92 -0.65 -52.20
CA ALA A 16 -12.07 -1.48 -52.52
C ALA A 16 -11.61 -2.85 -53.07
N ASP A 17 -12.33 -3.90 -52.69
CA ASP A 17 -11.94 -5.28 -52.95
C ASP A 17 -13.14 -6.11 -53.39
N LYS A 18 -12.89 -7.34 -53.85
CA LYS A 18 -13.90 -8.19 -54.48
C LYS A 18 -14.01 -9.55 -53.79
N LEU A 19 -15.21 -9.82 -53.30
CA LEU A 19 -15.56 -11.16 -52.81
C LEU A 19 -16.01 -12.08 -53.94
N HIS A 20 -15.58 -13.34 -53.91
CA HIS A 20 -15.96 -14.37 -54.87
C HIS A 20 -16.89 -15.41 -54.21
N GLY A 21 -17.91 -15.85 -54.94
CA GLY A 21 -18.87 -16.87 -54.50
C GLY A 21 -20.34 -16.44 -54.66
N PRO A 22 -21.28 -17.39 -54.61
CA PRO A 22 -22.71 -17.07 -54.54
C PRO A 22 -23.04 -16.50 -53.16
N LEU A 23 -23.40 -15.23 -53.10
CA LEU A 23 -23.82 -14.55 -51.87
C LEU A 23 -25.32 -14.29 -51.97
N GLY A 24 -26.11 -15.07 -51.24
CA GLY A 24 -27.57 -14.99 -51.27
C GLY A 24 -28.07 -13.72 -50.60
N ASP A 25 -27.69 -13.55 -49.34
CA ASP A 25 -28.09 -12.43 -48.48
C ASP A 25 -26.90 -11.77 -47.75
N VAL A 26 -27.21 -10.78 -46.93
CA VAL A 26 -26.23 -10.04 -46.14
C VAL A 26 -25.51 -10.93 -45.11
N ALA A 27 -26.17 -11.93 -44.53
CA ALA A 27 -25.55 -12.85 -43.58
C ALA A 27 -24.45 -13.69 -44.25
N ASP A 28 -24.75 -14.24 -45.43
CA ASP A 28 -23.79 -14.98 -46.24
C ASP A 28 -22.62 -14.10 -46.68
N PHE A 29 -22.90 -12.86 -47.11
CA PHE A 29 -21.87 -11.88 -47.45
C PHE A 29 -20.93 -11.60 -46.26
N ARG A 30 -21.49 -11.34 -45.07
CA ARG A 30 -20.70 -11.04 -43.86
C ARG A 30 -19.80 -12.21 -43.47
N ARG A 31 -20.32 -13.44 -43.53
CA ARG A 31 -19.56 -14.66 -43.22
C ARG A 31 -18.41 -14.85 -44.20
N ALA A 32 -18.72 -14.80 -45.50
CA ALA A 32 -17.70 -14.95 -46.55
C ALA A 32 -16.66 -13.82 -46.49
N LEU A 33 -17.06 -12.59 -46.16
CA LEU A 33 -16.13 -11.47 -45.97
C LEU A 33 -15.16 -11.74 -44.82
N LYS A 34 -15.69 -12.20 -43.68
CA LYS A 34 -14.88 -12.54 -42.52
C LYS A 34 -13.93 -13.70 -42.81
N ASP A 35 -14.39 -14.73 -43.51
CA ASP A 35 -13.57 -15.88 -43.91
C ASP A 35 -12.47 -15.48 -44.88
N SER A 36 -12.77 -14.64 -45.88
CA SER A 36 -11.79 -14.15 -46.87
C SER A 36 -10.70 -13.25 -46.28
N ARG A 37 -10.96 -12.68 -45.11
CA ARG A 37 -10.10 -11.73 -44.41
C ARG A 37 -9.83 -12.21 -42.97
N SER A 38 -9.70 -13.52 -42.79
CA SER A 38 -9.42 -14.15 -41.49
C SER A 38 -8.20 -13.53 -40.80
N ASP A 39 -7.18 -13.19 -41.60
CA ASP A 39 -5.89 -12.70 -41.11
C ASP A 39 -5.80 -11.16 -41.11
N SER A 40 -6.89 -10.46 -41.48
CA SER A 40 -6.91 -9.00 -41.50
C SER A 40 -7.05 -8.42 -40.09
N ALA A 41 -6.10 -7.57 -39.72
CA ALA A 41 -6.16 -6.77 -38.48
C ALA A 41 -7.40 -5.86 -38.42
N ASP A 42 -8.02 -5.52 -39.56
CA ASP A 42 -9.22 -4.70 -39.60
C ASP A 42 -10.47 -5.41 -39.09
N LEU A 43 -10.50 -6.74 -39.22
CA LEU A 43 -11.64 -7.55 -38.83
C LEU A 43 -11.35 -8.44 -37.63
N ASP A 44 -10.12 -8.49 -37.12
CA ASP A 44 -9.73 -9.34 -35.99
C ASP A 44 -10.67 -9.15 -34.79
N GLY A 45 -11.13 -10.24 -34.19
CA GLY A 45 -12.12 -10.24 -33.09
C GLY A 45 -13.54 -9.74 -33.41
N VAL A 46 -13.82 -9.24 -34.63
CA VAL A 46 -15.18 -8.80 -35.04
C VAL A 46 -16.02 -9.99 -35.48
N GLU A 47 -17.20 -10.16 -34.87
CA GLU A 47 -18.20 -11.08 -35.39
C GLU A 47 -18.81 -10.55 -36.70
N ALA A 48 -18.97 -11.44 -37.67
CA ALA A 48 -19.58 -11.14 -38.97
C ALA A 48 -20.95 -10.43 -38.82
N SER A 49 -21.75 -10.81 -37.80
CA SER A 49 -23.08 -10.26 -37.49
C SER A 49 -23.08 -8.75 -37.21
N LEU A 50 -21.95 -8.18 -36.78
CA LEU A 50 -21.83 -6.78 -36.35
C LEU A 50 -21.48 -5.83 -37.49
N LEU A 51 -20.98 -6.35 -38.61
CA LEU A 51 -20.63 -5.55 -39.77
C LEU A 51 -21.90 -4.93 -40.36
N LYS A 52 -21.99 -3.59 -40.38
CA LYS A 52 -23.14 -2.92 -41.00
C LYS A 52 -22.89 -2.79 -42.50
N VAL A 53 -23.76 -3.40 -43.30
CA VAL A 53 -23.62 -3.43 -44.77
C VAL A 53 -24.61 -2.44 -45.36
N TYR A 54 -24.12 -1.57 -46.22
CA TYR A 54 -24.90 -0.55 -46.91
C TYR A 54 -24.78 -0.78 -48.41
N LYS A 55 -25.87 -0.56 -49.14
CA LYS A 55 -25.89 -0.84 -50.58
C LYS A 55 -25.00 0.11 -51.39
N ASP A 56 -24.75 1.31 -50.87
CA ASP A 56 -23.98 2.38 -51.51
C ASP A 56 -23.56 3.46 -50.49
N ARG A 57 -22.71 4.41 -50.90
CA ARG A 57 -22.29 5.55 -50.06
C ARG A 57 -23.46 6.42 -49.61
N LYS A 58 -24.52 6.54 -50.43
CA LYS A 58 -25.70 7.35 -50.10
C LYS A 58 -26.45 6.78 -48.89
N THR A 59 -26.66 5.46 -48.87
CA THR A 59 -27.30 4.75 -47.76
C THR A 59 -26.44 4.66 -46.53
N TYR A 60 -25.11 4.58 -46.70
CA TYR A 60 -24.17 4.74 -45.61
C TYR A 60 -24.32 6.11 -44.91
N ILE A 61 -24.30 7.20 -45.69
CA ILE A 61 -24.47 8.57 -45.17
C ILE A 61 -25.84 8.73 -44.47
N SER A 62 -26.91 8.15 -45.03
CA SER A 62 -28.23 8.18 -44.40
C SER A 62 -28.41 7.16 -43.26
N ARG A 63 -27.38 6.38 -42.93
CA ARG A 63 -27.37 5.34 -41.89
C ARG A 63 -28.47 4.27 -42.07
N ILE A 64 -28.82 3.94 -43.31
CA ILE A 64 -29.81 2.91 -43.66
C ILE A 64 -29.07 1.64 -44.07
N ALA A 65 -28.77 0.78 -43.10
CA ALA A 65 -28.12 -0.51 -43.35
C ALA A 65 -29.12 -1.53 -43.92
N LEU A 66 -28.61 -2.48 -44.70
CA LEU A 66 -29.36 -3.65 -45.13
C LEU A 66 -29.61 -4.58 -43.94
N ALA A 67 -30.78 -5.21 -43.90
CA ALA A 67 -31.12 -6.20 -42.90
C ALA A 67 -30.37 -7.52 -43.17
N THR A 68 -30.20 -8.34 -42.13
CA THR A 68 -29.41 -9.58 -42.20
C THR A 68 -29.86 -10.55 -43.30
N ASN A 69 -31.16 -10.61 -43.61
CA ASN A 69 -31.73 -11.52 -44.61
C ASN A 69 -32.02 -10.81 -45.95
N ASP A 70 -31.56 -9.56 -46.13
CA ASP A 70 -31.81 -8.83 -47.38
C ASP A 70 -31.00 -9.46 -48.53
N PRO A 71 -31.61 -9.67 -49.71
CA PRO A 71 -30.93 -10.25 -50.85
C PRO A 71 -29.88 -9.28 -51.40
N ILE A 72 -28.63 -9.74 -51.48
CA ILE A 72 -27.47 -8.87 -51.75
C ILE A 72 -26.91 -9.00 -53.18
N ALA A 73 -27.27 -10.08 -53.89
CA ALA A 73 -26.74 -10.44 -55.22
C ALA A 73 -26.84 -9.34 -56.30
N ARG A 74 -27.75 -8.37 -56.14
CA ARG A 74 -27.96 -7.27 -57.10
C ARG A 74 -26.98 -6.09 -56.94
N PHE A 75 -26.28 -6.00 -55.80
CA PHE A 75 -25.40 -4.87 -55.45
C PHE A 75 -23.91 -5.18 -55.66
N GLY A 76 -23.03 -4.18 -55.60
CA GLY A 76 -21.57 -4.39 -55.69
C GLY A 76 -21.11 -5.01 -57.00
N LYS A 77 -21.76 -4.69 -58.13
CA LYS A 77 -21.39 -5.26 -59.44
C LYS A 77 -20.14 -4.60 -60.04
N GLN A 78 -19.95 -3.33 -59.76
CA GLN A 78 -18.82 -2.50 -60.22
C GLN A 78 -18.16 -1.83 -59.01
N MET A 79 -16.91 -1.37 -59.16
CA MET A 79 -16.15 -0.75 -58.07
C MET A 79 -16.82 0.56 -57.60
N GLU A 80 -17.39 1.32 -58.52
CA GLU A 80 -18.09 2.59 -58.28
C GLU A 80 -19.43 2.39 -57.55
N THR A 81 -19.95 1.16 -57.56
CA THR A 81 -21.18 0.74 -56.88
C THR A 81 -20.88 -0.29 -55.79
N ALA A 82 -19.65 -0.28 -55.27
CA ALA A 82 -19.22 -1.13 -54.18
C ALA A 82 -20.14 -0.97 -52.96
N LEU A 83 -20.40 -2.08 -52.30
CA LEU A 83 -21.05 -2.07 -50.99
C LEU A 83 -20.16 -1.34 -49.98
N ILE A 84 -20.75 -0.55 -49.10
CA ILE A 84 -20.00 0.01 -47.96
C ILE A 84 -20.20 -0.92 -46.78
N VAL A 85 -19.10 -1.38 -46.18
CA VAL A 85 -19.12 -2.24 -45.01
C VAL A 85 -18.46 -1.49 -43.86
N GLU A 86 -19.28 -1.07 -42.90
CA GLU A 86 -18.78 -0.40 -41.70
C GLU A 86 -18.28 -1.44 -40.69
N VAL A 87 -17.03 -1.28 -40.28
CA VAL A 87 -16.42 -2.03 -39.20
C VAL A 87 -16.65 -1.29 -37.88
N PRO A 88 -17.12 -1.96 -36.80
CA PRO A 88 -17.39 -1.33 -35.51
C PRO A 88 -16.10 -1.04 -34.73
N LYS A 89 -15.19 -0.25 -35.30
CA LYS A 89 -13.97 0.18 -34.63
C LYS A 89 -14.23 1.35 -33.69
N VAL A 90 -13.62 1.32 -32.52
CA VAL A 90 -13.77 2.34 -31.49
C VAL A 90 -12.40 2.91 -31.14
N TRP A 91 -12.30 4.24 -31.21
CA TRP A 91 -11.18 5.00 -30.72
C TRP A 91 -11.27 5.19 -29.21
N PHE A 92 -10.19 4.86 -28.51
CA PHE A 92 -10.05 5.13 -27.09
C PHE A 92 -8.59 5.44 -26.72
N GLN A 93 -8.44 6.18 -25.63
CA GLN A 93 -7.18 6.59 -25.05
C GLN A 93 -7.02 5.97 -23.66
N LEU A 94 -5.95 5.22 -23.48
CA LEU A 94 -5.59 4.69 -22.16
C LEU A 94 -4.94 5.79 -21.32
N VAL A 95 -5.39 5.96 -20.07
CA VAL A 95 -4.91 7.01 -19.16
C VAL A 95 -4.60 6.41 -17.79
N ASP A 96 -3.50 6.84 -17.19
CA ASP A 96 -3.13 6.48 -15.82
C ASP A 96 -3.99 7.26 -14.82
N GLY A 97 -4.81 6.57 -14.02
CA GLY A 97 -5.73 7.23 -13.08
C GLY A 97 -5.07 8.08 -11.99
N GLY A 98 -3.77 7.92 -11.74
CA GLY A 98 -3.05 8.72 -10.75
C GLY A 98 -2.48 10.03 -11.30
N THR A 99 -1.84 9.97 -12.46
CA THR A 99 -1.20 11.11 -13.12
C THR A 99 -2.13 11.83 -14.09
N ARG A 100 -3.23 11.16 -14.47
CA ARG A 100 -4.17 11.59 -15.52
C ARG A 100 -3.50 11.81 -16.87
N ARG A 101 -2.34 11.19 -17.10
CA ARG A 101 -1.60 11.29 -18.35
C ARG A 101 -1.93 10.11 -19.25
N PRO A 102 -1.99 10.33 -20.58
CA PRO A 102 -2.03 9.23 -21.54
C PRO A 102 -0.88 8.26 -21.26
N LEU A 103 -1.20 6.96 -21.22
CA LEU A 103 -0.19 5.91 -21.13
C LEU A 103 0.43 5.59 -22.49
N GLU A 104 -0.37 5.75 -23.54
CA GLU A 104 -0.02 5.51 -24.94
C GLU A 104 -0.68 6.57 -25.82
N ASP A 105 -0.50 6.51 -27.12
CA ASP A 105 -1.37 7.23 -28.06
C ASP A 105 -2.77 6.59 -28.14
N ALA A 106 -3.76 7.36 -28.57
CA ALA A 106 -5.12 6.86 -28.76
C ALA A 106 -5.11 5.78 -29.84
N VAL A 107 -5.79 4.67 -29.57
CA VAL A 107 -5.84 3.51 -30.47
C VAL A 107 -7.26 3.26 -30.95
N CYS A 108 -7.35 2.65 -32.11
CA CYS A 108 -8.61 2.24 -32.73
C CYS A 108 -8.67 0.71 -32.76
N LEU A 109 -9.65 0.13 -32.08
CA LEU A 109 -9.84 -1.33 -32.08
C LEU A 109 -11.24 -1.72 -32.55
N PRO A 110 -11.36 -2.78 -33.37
CA PRO A 110 -12.65 -3.44 -33.57
C PRO A 110 -13.24 -3.97 -32.26
N LEU A 111 -14.56 -3.84 -32.06
CA LEU A 111 -15.26 -4.42 -30.91
C LEU A 111 -16.33 -5.43 -31.32
N ALA A 112 -16.45 -6.50 -30.53
CA ALA A 112 -17.49 -7.53 -30.64
C ALA A 112 -18.90 -7.03 -30.27
N ASN A 113 -19.02 -5.92 -29.55
CA ASN A 113 -20.24 -5.12 -29.51
C ASN A 113 -19.89 -3.70 -29.04
N LEU A 114 -20.77 -2.74 -29.33
CA LEU A 114 -20.58 -1.35 -28.93
C LEU A 114 -21.11 -1.12 -27.52
N ARG A 115 -20.56 -1.84 -26.53
CA ARG A 115 -20.81 -1.63 -25.09
C ARG A 115 -19.53 -1.38 -24.31
N VAL A 116 -19.67 -0.70 -23.17
CA VAL A 116 -18.55 -0.38 -22.26
C VAL A 116 -17.81 -1.64 -21.81
N GLU A 117 -18.52 -2.69 -21.43
CA GLU A 117 -17.92 -3.98 -21.02
C GLU A 117 -16.92 -4.53 -22.06
N LYS A 118 -17.32 -4.58 -23.34
CA LYS A 118 -16.44 -5.10 -24.40
C LYS A 118 -15.28 -4.19 -24.73
N LEU A 119 -15.46 -2.87 -24.60
CA LEU A 119 -14.34 -1.95 -24.69
C LEU A 119 -13.30 -2.20 -23.59
N ARG A 120 -13.75 -2.48 -22.36
CA ARG A 120 -12.84 -2.78 -21.24
C ARG A 120 -12.08 -4.09 -21.46
N GLU A 121 -12.76 -5.13 -21.91
CA GLU A 121 -12.14 -6.42 -22.26
C GLU A 121 -11.10 -6.24 -23.37
N ALA A 122 -11.46 -5.52 -24.45
CA ALA A 122 -10.56 -5.26 -25.58
C ALA A 122 -9.35 -4.42 -25.17
N ALA A 123 -9.54 -3.38 -24.36
CA ALA A 123 -8.45 -2.57 -23.83
C ALA A 123 -7.50 -3.40 -22.95
N LYS A 124 -8.05 -4.25 -22.05
CA LYS A 124 -7.26 -5.13 -21.20
C LYS A 124 -6.47 -6.17 -22.01
N ALA A 125 -7.08 -6.74 -23.05
CA ALA A 125 -6.43 -7.71 -23.92
C ALA A 125 -5.32 -7.06 -24.75
N LYS A 126 -5.57 -5.88 -25.35
CA LYS A 126 -4.60 -5.18 -26.20
C LYS A 126 -3.38 -4.69 -25.43
N PHE A 127 -3.59 -4.20 -24.21
CA PHE A 127 -2.56 -3.57 -23.39
C PHE A 127 -2.21 -4.40 -22.17
N SER A 128 -2.33 -5.73 -22.24
CA SER A 128 -2.09 -6.65 -21.11
C SER A 128 -0.79 -6.33 -20.35
N GLU A 129 0.28 -6.02 -21.09
CA GLU A 129 1.62 -5.70 -20.58
C GLU A 129 1.70 -4.38 -19.81
N LEU A 130 0.87 -3.39 -20.18
CA LEU A 130 0.83 -2.09 -19.50
C LEU A 130 -0.02 -2.14 -18.22
N PHE A 131 -0.86 -3.16 -18.08
CA PHE A 131 -1.75 -3.28 -16.94
C PHE A 131 -1.06 -4.10 -15.85
N PRO A 132 -1.18 -3.71 -14.56
CA PRO A 132 -0.84 -4.62 -13.48
C PRO A 132 -1.62 -5.93 -13.63
N LYS A 133 -0.97 -7.07 -13.40
CA LYS A 133 -1.61 -8.41 -13.51
C LYS A 133 -2.88 -8.56 -12.67
N THR A 134 -3.01 -7.77 -11.60
CA THR A 134 -4.17 -7.77 -10.69
C THR A 134 -5.38 -6.98 -11.19
N VAL A 135 -5.20 -6.06 -12.14
CA VAL A 135 -6.28 -5.22 -12.68
C VAL A 135 -7.10 -6.04 -13.66
N LYS A 136 -8.38 -6.26 -13.33
CA LYS A 136 -9.35 -6.90 -14.22
C LYS A 136 -9.94 -5.86 -15.17
N ALA A 137 -10.49 -6.32 -16.30
CA ALA A 137 -11.21 -5.46 -17.22
C ALA A 137 -12.35 -4.68 -16.52
N SER A 138 -13.04 -5.33 -15.58
CA SER A 138 -14.12 -4.71 -14.77
C SER A 138 -13.68 -3.50 -13.95
N ASP A 139 -12.39 -3.38 -13.64
CA ASP A 139 -11.86 -2.33 -12.77
C ASP A 139 -11.61 -1.03 -13.54
N LEU A 140 -11.57 -1.10 -14.88
CA LEU A 140 -11.36 0.05 -15.75
C LEU A 140 -12.58 0.98 -15.74
N LYS A 141 -12.35 2.27 -15.66
CA LYS A 141 -13.40 3.27 -15.83
C LYS A 141 -13.36 3.83 -17.24
N VAL A 142 -14.53 4.03 -17.83
CA VAL A 142 -14.64 4.55 -19.19
C VAL A 142 -15.41 5.86 -19.14
N TYR A 143 -14.87 6.90 -19.75
CA TYR A 143 -15.48 8.22 -19.85
C TYR A 143 -15.71 8.57 -21.30
N GLU A 144 -16.77 9.32 -21.58
CA GLU A 144 -17.17 9.69 -22.94
C GLU A 144 -16.14 10.57 -23.67
N SER A 145 -15.37 11.37 -22.92
CA SER A 145 -14.41 12.32 -23.47
C SER A 145 -13.39 12.80 -22.43
N TRP A 146 -12.33 13.47 -22.90
CA TRP A 146 -11.40 14.21 -22.05
C TRP A 146 -12.09 15.31 -21.23
N GLU A 147 -13.12 15.95 -21.77
CA GLU A 147 -13.88 16.99 -21.06
C GLU A 147 -14.58 16.42 -19.83
N GLU A 148 -15.28 15.30 -19.99
CA GLU A 148 -15.93 14.60 -18.88
C GLU A 148 -14.91 14.14 -17.85
N TYR A 149 -13.84 13.46 -18.31
CA TYR A 149 -12.79 12.94 -17.44
C TYR A 149 -12.11 14.03 -16.59
N ASN A 150 -11.90 15.22 -17.16
CA ASN A 150 -11.21 16.33 -16.50
C ASN A 150 -12.11 17.25 -15.67
N LYS A 151 -13.40 16.96 -15.52
CA LYS A 151 -14.29 17.75 -14.63
C LYS A 151 -13.70 17.84 -13.22
N ARG A 152 -13.73 19.05 -12.65
CA ARG A 152 -13.18 19.34 -11.30
C ARG A 152 -13.84 18.53 -10.19
N THR A 153 -15.10 18.16 -10.36
CA THR A 153 -15.88 17.34 -9.43
C THR A 153 -15.59 15.84 -9.51
N GLY A 154 -14.72 15.43 -10.44
CA GLY A 154 -14.60 14.05 -10.89
C GLY A 154 -15.68 13.77 -11.94
N GLY A 155 -15.27 13.43 -13.15
CA GLY A 155 -16.18 13.03 -14.22
C GLY A 155 -17.03 11.81 -13.83
N ILE A 156 -18.16 11.64 -14.51
CA ILE A 156 -19.03 10.49 -14.32
C ILE A 156 -18.63 9.41 -15.35
N PRO A 157 -18.14 8.24 -14.91
CA PRO A 157 -17.84 7.15 -15.83
C PRO A 157 -19.15 6.55 -16.37
N LEU A 158 -19.09 6.08 -17.62
CA LEU A 158 -20.18 5.33 -18.26
C LEU A 158 -20.42 4.01 -17.51
N LEU A 159 -21.69 3.61 -17.41
CA LEU A 159 -22.09 2.36 -16.77
C LEU A 159 -21.65 1.17 -17.64
N THR A 160 -21.40 0.02 -17.00
CA THR A 160 -20.86 -1.18 -17.67
C THR A 160 -21.72 -1.66 -18.85
N ASP A 161 -23.04 -1.52 -18.75
CA ASP A 161 -24.03 -1.93 -19.74
C ASP A 161 -24.38 -0.82 -20.76
N SER A 162 -23.80 0.38 -20.62
CA SER A 162 -24.06 1.50 -21.51
C SER A 162 -23.59 1.21 -22.94
N SER A 163 -24.42 1.61 -23.90
CA SER A 163 -24.06 1.64 -25.33
C SER A 163 -23.03 2.74 -25.58
N ILE A 164 -22.02 2.44 -26.41
CA ILE A 164 -21.02 3.40 -26.88
C ILE A 164 -21.15 3.73 -28.37
N GLU A 165 -22.31 3.45 -28.97
CA GLU A 165 -22.60 3.71 -30.39
C GLU A 165 -22.41 5.17 -30.83
N ASN A 166 -22.41 6.12 -29.91
CA ASN A 166 -22.22 7.54 -30.21
C ASN A 166 -20.82 8.08 -29.90
N PHE A 167 -19.96 7.28 -29.28
CA PHE A 167 -18.63 7.72 -28.82
C PHE A 167 -17.49 7.01 -29.54
N GLY A 168 -16.27 7.56 -29.40
CA GLY A 168 -15.04 6.93 -29.91
C GLY A 168 -15.06 6.72 -31.43
N LYS A 169 -15.65 7.66 -32.18
CA LYS A 169 -15.76 7.52 -33.64
C LYS A 169 -14.46 7.93 -34.32
N SER A 170 -13.76 8.94 -33.81
CA SER A 170 -12.48 9.45 -34.30
C SER A 170 -11.44 9.55 -33.17
N ARG A 171 -10.18 9.84 -33.52
CA ARG A 171 -9.10 10.07 -32.55
C ARG A 171 -9.41 11.24 -31.61
N GLU A 172 -10.02 12.30 -32.11
CA GLU A 172 -10.39 13.51 -31.36
C GLU A 172 -11.57 13.27 -30.42
N THR A 173 -12.42 12.30 -30.75
CA THR A 173 -13.60 11.90 -29.97
C THR A 173 -13.38 10.59 -29.23
N ALA A 174 -12.11 10.23 -28.99
CA ALA A 174 -11.73 9.00 -28.33
C ALA A 174 -12.29 8.92 -26.91
N LEU A 175 -12.81 7.75 -26.55
CA LEU A 175 -13.22 7.42 -25.19
C LEU A 175 -12.00 7.40 -24.27
N ILE A 176 -12.14 7.82 -23.02
CA ILE A 176 -11.05 7.73 -22.04
C ILE A 176 -11.21 6.45 -21.23
N VAL A 177 -10.23 5.56 -21.29
CA VAL A 177 -10.17 4.36 -20.47
C VAL A 177 -9.14 4.60 -19.37
N GLU A 178 -9.63 4.90 -18.17
CA GLU A 178 -8.81 5.07 -16.98
C GLU A 178 -8.41 3.70 -16.44
N VAL A 179 -7.09 3.46 -16.39
CA VAL A 179 -6.52 2.35 -15.63
C VAL A 179 -6.48 2.79 -14.16
N PRO A 180 -7.24 2.13 -13.27
CA PRO A 180 -7.17 2.46 -11.86
C PRO A 180 -5.75 2.15 -11.38
N LYS A 181 -5.11 3.13 -10.75
CA LYS A 181 -4.03 2.78 -9.84
C LYS A 181 -4.64 2.02 -8.69
N VAL A 182 -4.30 0.74 -8.57
CA VAL A 182 -4.47 0.02 -7.30
C VAL A 182 -3.46 0.65 -6.34
N TRP A 183 -3.88 1.72 -5.68
CA TRP A 183 -3.17 2.23 -4.52
C TRP A 183 -3.40 1.25 -3.39
N PHE A 184 -2.36 0.52 -3.01
CA PHE A 184 -2.13 0.39 -1.58
C PHE A 184 -1.44 1.69 -1.19
N GLN A 185 -2.21 2.65 -0.68
CA GLN A 185 -1.58 3.68 0.13
C GLN A 185 -1.14 2.94 1.39
N LEU A 186 0.16 2.66 1.49
CA LEU A 186 0.74 2.33 2.79
C LEU A 186 0.53 3.57 3.64
N VAL A 187 -0.57 3.55 4.36
CA VAL A 187 -0.84 4.51 5.42
C VAL A 187 -0.16 3.97 6.65
N ASP A 188 0.63 4.82 7.28
CA ASP A 188 1.14 4.53 8.61
C ASP A 188 -0.07 4.23 9.52
N GLY A 189 -0.05 3.05 10.13
CA GLY A 189 -1.18 2.54 10.93
C GLY A 189 -1.53 3.50 12.07
N GLY A 190 -0.54 4.19 12.66
CA GLY A 190 -0.72 5.13 13.75
C GLY A 190 -1.24 6.52 13.33
N THR A 191 -0.83 7.03 12.17
CA THR A 191 -1.06 8.43 11.79
C THR A 191 -2.00 8.60 10.59
N ARG A 192 -2.36 7.52 9.90
CA ARG A 192 -3.13 7.52 8.64
C ARG A 192 -2.52 8.40 7.54
N ARG A 193 -1.24 8.74 7.64
CA ARG A 193 -0.52 9.52 6.62
C ARG A 193 0.10 8.60 5.58
N ALA A 194 0.20 9.09 4.34
CA ALA A 194 0.89 8.39 3.27
C ALA A 194 2.37 8.17 3.65
N VAL A 195 2.85 6.92 3.59
CA VAL A 195 4.29 6.63 3.65
C VAL A 195 4.88 7.03 2.29
N THR A 196 5.64 8.12 2.27
CA THR A 196 6.25 8.69 1.07
C THR A 196 7.46 7.87 0.64
N VAL A 197 7.23 6.72 -0.02
CA VAL A 197 8.25 6.08 -0.85
C VAL A 197 7.67 5.95 -2.25
N TYR A 198 7.91 6.96 -3.07
CA TYR A 198 7.65 6.90 -4.50
C TYR A 198 8.72 6.02 -5.15
N LYS A 199 8.38 4.76 -5.43
CA LYS A 199 8.91 4.02 -6.58
C LYS A 199 7.84 3.07 -7.09
N SER A 200 7.39 3.32 -8.32
CA SER A 200 6.51 2.43 -9.07
C SER A 200 7.21 1.10 -9.31
N MET A 201 6.61 -0.01 -8.92
CA MET A 201 7.12 -1.33 -9.28
C MET A 201 5.98 -2.25 -9.67
N GLN A 202 6.06 -2.81 -10.89
CA GLN A 202 5.22 -3.92 -11.35
C GLN A 202 5.59 -5.17 -10.54
N VAL A 203 4.64 -5.71 -9.77
CA VAL A 203 4.84 -6.98 -9.05
C VAL A 203 4.09 -8.09 -9.79
N TYR A 204 4.85 -9.08 -10.26
CA TYR A 204 4.38 -10.28 -10.95
C TYR A 204 3.90 -11.31 -9.93
N LYS A 205 2.63 -11.74 -9.99
CA LYS A 205 2.03 -12.64 -9.00
C LYS A 205 2.32 -14.14 -9.25
N ASP A 206 2.78 -14.51 -10.44
CA ASP A 206 2.79 -15.92 -10.88
C ASP A 206 4.04 -16.71 -10.48
N GLN A 207 4.96 -16.13 -9.70
CA GLN A 207 6.02 -16.89 -9.01
C GLN A 207 5.77 -17.07 -7.51
N VAL A 208 4.67 -16.50 -6.98
CA VAL A 208 4.31 -16.69 -5.56
C VAL A 208 3.53 -17.99 -5.34
N GLU A 209 2.89 -18.55 -6.37
CA GLU A 209 2.20 -19.84 -6.26
C GLU A 209 3.14 -21.06 -6.33
N GLY A 210 4.42 -20.88 -6.69
CA GLY A 210 5.46 -21.91 -6.59
C GLY A 210 6.20 -21.95 -5.24
N GLY A 211 5.95 -20.97 -4.36
CA GLY A 211 6.64 -20.81 -3.07
C GLY A 211 5.78 -21.15 -1.86
N LEU A 212 4.62 -21.77 -2.06
CA LEU A 212 3.82 -22.41 -1.01
C LEU A 212 4.56 -23.68 -0.52
N LEU A 213 5.69 -23.49 0.16
CA LEU A 213 6.14 -24.49 1.12
C LEU A 213 5.24 -24.33 2.35
N SER A 214 4.52 -25.42 2.61
CA SER A 214 3.49 -25.53 3.63
C SER A 214 4.01 -25.14 5.02
N ALA A 215 3.05 -24.77 5.86
CA ALA A 215 3.16 -24.38 7.25
C ALA A 215 3.72 -25.45 8.21
N ASP A 216 4.49 -26.44 7.76
CA ASP A 216 4.91 -27.58 8.59
C ASP A 216 6.38 -27.53 9.05
N SER A 217 7.25 -26.70 8.48
CA SER A 217 8.70 -26.83 8.75
C SER A 217 9.24 -26.01 9.94
N ILE A 218 8.51 -25.02 10.47
CA ILE A 218 9.01 -24.14 11.56
C ILE A 218 8.20 -24.28 12.86
N VAL A 219 7.06 -24.97 12.82
CA VAL A 219 6.29 -25.30 14.04
C VAL A 219 6.93 -26.46 14.82
N ASN A 220 7.93 -27.14 14.25
CA ASN A 220 8.61 -28.27 14.91
C ASN A 220 9.81 -27.90 15.80
N GLU A 221 10.29 -26.65 15.82
CA GLU A 221 11.45 -26.31 16.68
C GLU A 221 11.09 -25.77 18.07
N HIS A 222 9.90 -25.23 18.30
CA HIS A 222 9.52 -24.72 19.62
C HIS A 222 8.21 -25.33 20.11
N GLY A 223 8.35 -26.55 20.63
CA GLY A 223 7.30 -27.25 21.34
C GLY A 223 6.82 -26.49 22.58
N LYS A 224 5.51 -26.60 22.81
CA LYS A 224 4.74 -26.19 24.00
C LYS A 224 4.30 -24.71 24.05
N THR A 225 3.44 -24.33 23.11
CA THR A 225 2.36 -23.39 23.42
C THR A 225 1.07 -23.88 22.81
N SER A 226 0.05 -24.05 23.66
CA SER A 226 -1.22 -24.69 23.32
C SER A 226 -1.87 -24.04 22.09
N ARG A 227 -2.34 -24.88 21.16
CA ARG A 227 -3.03 -24.55 19.89
C ARG A 227 -4.17 -23.51 20.02
N SER A 228 -4.64 -23.25 21.23
CA SER A 228 -5.77 -22.39 21.57
C SER A 228 -5.44 -20.91 21.80
N ALA A 229 -4.18 -20.49 21.88
CA ALA A 229 -3.83 -19.08 22.18
C ALA A 229 -3.72 -18.15 20.94
N LEU A 230 -3.81 -18.67 19.72
CA LEU A 230 -3.56 -17.93 18.47
C LEU A 230 -4.77 -17.88 17.51
N ILE A 231 -5.93 -18.36 17.93
CA ILE A 231 -7.15 -18.30 17.11
C ILE A 231 -7.86 -16.98 17.41
N LEU A 232 -7.40 -15.90 16.78
CA LEU A 232 -8.32 -14.83 16.39
C LEU A 232 -9.23 -15.44 15.33
N GLU A 233 -10.48 -15.71 15.69
CA GLU A 233 -11.49 -16.32 14.81
C GLU A 233 -11.71 -15.47 13.55
N GLY A 234 -10.93 -15.77 12.52
CA GLY A 234 -11.24 -15.53 11.12
C GLY A 234 -11.37 -16.87 10.40
N PRO A 235 -12.11 -16.94 9.29
CA PRO A 235 -12.37 -18.18 8.58
C PRO A 235 -11.06 -18.91 8.25
N LYS A 236 -11.05 -20.24 8.48
CA LYS A 236 -9.92 -21.15 8.22
C LYS A 236 -9.30 -20.84 6.84
N GLY A 237 -8.14 -20.19 6.84
CA GLY A 237 -7.45 -19.72 5.63
C GLY A 237 -6.80 -18.33 5.72
N GLN A 238 -7.04 -17.55 6.78
CA GLN A 238 -6.54 -16.16 6.88
C GLN A 238 -5.34 -15.93 7.82
N VAL A 239 -4.72 -16.99 8.35
CA VAL A 239 -3.63 -16.88 9.36
C VAL A 239 -2.40 -16.12 8.84
N ASP A 240 -2.22 -16.02 7.51
CA ASP A 240 -1.03 -15.48 6.86
C ASP A 240 -1.02 -13.97 6.58
N ARG A 241 -2.09 -13.23 6.90
CA ARG A 241 -2.18 -11.78 6.58
C ARG A 241 -1.26 -10.88 7.40
N ILE A 242 -0.63 -11.41 8.44
CA ILE A 242 0.18 -10.66 9.39
C ILE A 242 1.67 -10.73 9.04
N ARG A 243 2.10 -11.80 8.35
CA ARG A 243 3.50 -12.06 8.02
C ARG A 243 3.72 -11.73 6.55
N ARG A 244 4.74 -10.92 6.24
CA ARG A 244 5.12 -10.56 4.87
C ARG A 244 6.52 -11.03 4.57
N HIS A 245 6.70 -11.54 3.37
CA HIS A 245 8.02 -11.78 2.82
C HIS A 245 8.56 -10.46 2.28
N TYR A 246 9.75 -10.12 2.70
CA TYR A 246 10.49 -8.99 2.21
C TYR A 246 11.76 -9.45 1.53
N ILE A 247 12.15 -8.76 0.49
CA ILE A 247 13.47 -8.92 -0.12
C ILE A 247 14.54 -8.28 0.77
N THR A 248 15.71 -8.91 0.85
CA THR A 248 16.82 -8.45 1.69
C THR A 248 17.56 -7.23 1.12
N ASP A 249 17.58 -7.03 -0.19
CA ASP A 249 18.10 -5.83 -0.85
C ASP A 249 17.21 -5.47 -2.05
N CYS A 250 16.66 -4.26 -2.04
CA CYS A 250 15.77 -3.79 -3.10
C CYS A 250 16.51 -3.28 -4.35
N ASN A 251 17.85 -3.21 -4.31
CA ASN A 251 18.68 -2.82 -5.46
C ASN A 251 19.20 -4.02 -6.26
N GLN A 252 18.95 -5.26 -5.79
CA GLN A 252 19.45 -6.48 -6.41
C GLN A 252 18.31 -7.29 -7.02
N GLU A 253 18.29 -7.43 -8.35
CA GLU A 253 17.24 -8.14 -9.09
C GLU A 253 17.06 -9.60 -8.61
N ALA A 254 18.17 -10.29 -8.33
CA ALA A 254 18.15 -11.67 -7.83
C ALA A 254 17.37 -11.82 -6.51
N HIS A 255 17.32 -10.78 -5.67
CA HIS A 255 16.63 -10.82 -4.38
C HIS A 255 15.10 -10.79 -4.53
N TYR A 256 14.60 -10.37 -5.69
CA TYR A 256 13.18 -10.43 -6.03
C TYR A 256 12.76 -11.81 -6.52
N CYS A 257 13.68 -12.58 -7.12
CA CYS A 257 13.35 -13.84 -7.80
C CYS A 257 13.68 -15.09 -6.98
N GLU A 258 14.65 -15.03 -6.07
CA GLU A 258 15.09 -16.22 -5.33
C GLU A 258 14.65 -16.14 -3.85
N SER A 259 13.84 -17.11 -3.43
CA SER A 259 13.25 -17.17 -2.09
C SER A 259 14.28 -17.24 -0.95
N LYS A 260 15.51 -17.69 -1.23
CA LYS A 260 16.63 -17.67 -0.27
C LYS A 260 17.02 -16.25 0.18
N TRP A 261 16.64 -15.23 -0.59
CA TRP A 261 16.87 -13.82 -0.29
C TRP A 261 15.65 -13.15 0.36
N TRP A 262 14.59 -13.90 0.65
CA TRP A 262 13.36 -13.38 1.24
C TRP A 262 13.36 -13.58 2.76
N LYS A 263 13.07 -12.52 3.50
CA LYS A 263 12.91 -12.52 4.95
C LYS A 263 11.44 -12.40 5.32
N LEU A 264 10.93 -13.35 6.07
CA LEU A 264 9.59 -13.28 6.65
C LEU A 264 9.59 -12.33 7.86
N SER A 265 8.78 -11.29 7.83
CA SER A 265 8.65 -10.33 8.94
C SER A 265 7.19 -9.91 9.14
N VAL A 266 6.82 -9.64 10.38
CA VAL A 266 5.53 -9.01 10.70
C VAL A 266 5.69 -7.50 10.56
N ASP A 267 4.82 -6.88 9.76
CA ASP A 267 4.96 -5.45 9.38
C ASP A 267 3.79 -4.57 9.77
N SER A 268 2.76 -5.16 10.36
CA SER A 268 1.68 -4.43 10.96
C SER A 268 2.12 -3.95 12.33
N GLY A 269 2.23 -2.64 12.54
CA GLY A 269 2.49 -2.06 13.87
C GLY A 269 1.48 -2.54 14.92
N TYR A 270 0.23 -2.75 14.53
CA TYR A 270 -0.79 -3.35 15.40
C TYR A 270 -0.49 -4.82 15.75
N ALA A 271 -0.05 -5.63 14.78
CA ALA A 271 0.31 -7.01 15.06
C ALA A 271 1.60 -7.11 15.89
N LEU A 272 2.59 -6.27 15.57
CA LEU A 272 3.80 -6.13 16.38
C LEU A 272 3.45 -5.71 17.81
N SER A 273 2.52 -4.79 18.03
CA SER A 273 2.14 -4.38 19.40
C SER A 273 1.49 -5.49 20.22
N LYS A 274 0.84 -6.46 19.56
CA LYS A 274 0.31 -7.67 20.19
C LYS A 274 1.38 -8.76 20.37
N LEU A 275 2.21 -9.01 19.36
CA LEU A 275 3.25 -10.04 19.38
C LEU A 275 4.44 -9.66 20.27
N GLY A 276 4.81 -8.38 20.31
CA GLY A 276 5.90 -7.80 21.10
C GLY A 276 5.78 -8.05 22.60
N ARG A 277 4.63 -8.53 23.08
CA ARG A 277 4.43 -8.95 24.48
C ARG A 277 4.89 -10.38 24.76
N ILE A 278 5.11 -11.18 23.73
CA ILE A 278 5.29 -12.65 23.81
C ILE A 278 6.62 -13.08 23.19
N ILE A 279 7.18 -12.28 22.28
CA ILE A 279 8.46 -12.58 21.60
C ILE A 279 9.66 -12.06 22.41
N SER A 280 10.79 -12.77 22.30
CA SER A 280 12.03 -12.44 23.05
C SER A 280 12.62 -11.08 22.68
N THR A 281 13.42 -10.50 23.57
CA THR A 281 14.17 -9.26 23.34
C THR A 281 15.09 -9.37 22.12
N GLU A 282 15.75 -10.52 21.92
CA GLU A 282 16.61 -10.78 20.76
C GLU A 282 15.81 -10.71 19.45
N THR A 283 14.65 -11.37 19.41
CA THR A 283 13.77 -11.33 18.24
C THR A 283 13.28 -9.91 17.94
N GLN A 284 12.99 -9.11 18.96
CA GLN A 284 12.59 -7.72 18.76
C GLN A 284 13.72 -6.85 18.26
N LEU A 285 14.94 -7.07 18.77
CA LEU A 285 16.13 -6.40 18.27
C LEU A 285 16.37 -6.72 16.80
N ASP A 286 16.16 -7.98 16.39
CA ASP A 286 16.25 -8.40 14.98
C ASP A 286 15.18 -7.75 14.10
N ILE A 287 13.94 -7.66 14.58
CA ILE A 287 12.84 -6.98 13.88
C ILE A 287 13.17 -5.50 13.73
N TYR A 288 13.69 -4.85 14.78
CA TYR A 288 14.09 -3.44 14.73
C TYR A 288 15.28 -3.22 13.78
N LYS A 289 16.36 -4.00 13.89
CA LYS A 289 17.53 -3.93 13.00
C LYS A 289 17.11 -4.08 11.54
N TYR A 290 16.20 -5.03 11.30
CA TYR A 290 15.63 -5.24 9.99
C TYR A 290 14.79 -4.05 9.50
N ALA A 291 13.87 -3.56 10.32
CA ALA A 291 13.06 -2.37 10.01
C ALA A 291 13.94 -1.16 9.67
N LYS A 292 15.05 -0.98 10.39
CA LYS A 292 16.01 0.10 10.14
C LYS A 292 16.71 -0.08 8.80
N SER A 293 17.19 -1.29 8.51
CA SER A 293 17.97 -1.59 7.28
C SER A 293 17.20 -1.29 5.98
N ILE A 294 15.87 -1.47 5.99
CA ILE A 294 15.03 -1.27 4.80
C ILE A 294 14.27 0.07 4.82
N GLY A 295 14.44 0.89 5.86
CA GLY A 295 13.64 2.10 6.05
C GLY A 295 12.14 1.83 6.21
N ALA A 296 11.79 0.78 6.95
CA ALA A 296 10.42 0.31 7.07
C ALA A 296 9.50 1.33 7.76
N GLY A 297 8.25 1.43 7.28
CA GLY A 297 7.24 2.27 7.93
C GLY A 297 6.93 1.86 9.38
N PHE A 298 7.17 0.59 9.75
CA PHE A 298 6.95 0.09 11.11
C PHE A 298 8.16 0.26 12.05
N LEU A 299 9.24 0.93 11.61
CA LEU A 299 10.44 1.15 12.42
C LEU A 299 10.13 1.79 13.79
N GLY A 300 9.21 2.76 13.83
CA GLY A 300 8.82 3.42 15.08
C GLY A 300 8.18 2.46 16.07
N THR A 301 7.24 1.64 15.61
CA THR A 301 6.60 0.62 16.46
C THR A 301 7.57 -0.47 16.90
N ALA A 302 8.48 -0.91 16.01
CA ALA A 302 9.50 -1.88 16.37
C ALA A 302 10.42 -1.34 17.48
N TYR A 303 10.82 -0.07 17.38
CA TYR A 303 11.65 0.57 18.38
C TYR A 303 10.92 0.82 19.71
N GLU A 304 9.65 1.22 19.66
CA GLU A 304 8.79 1.39 20.83
C GLU A 304 8.68 0.07 21.63
N LEU A 305 8.44 -1.05 20.94
CA LEU A 305 8.35 -2.36 21.58
C LEU A 305 9.67 -2.82 22.16
N LEU A 306 10.79 -2.53 21.48
CA LEU A 306 12.12 -2.82 21.99
C LEU A 306 12.36 -2.09 23.32
N LEU A 307 11.97 -0.81 23.43
CA LEU A 307 12.07 -0.07 24.69
C LEU A 307 11.22 -0.69 25.80
N HIS A 308 9.95 -0.98 25.54
CA HIS A 308 9.05 -1.58 26.54
C HIS A 308 9.60 -2.92 27.05
N ASN A 309 10.15 -3.74 26.16
CA ASN A 309 10.75 -5.03 26.52
C ASN A 309 12.10 -4.89 27.22
N ALA A 310 12.89 -3.88 26.89
CA ALA A 310 14.11 -3.58 27.62
C ALA A 310 13.81 -3.20 29.06
N VAL A 311 12.79 -2.36 29.30
CA VAL A 311 12.33 -2.02 30.66
C VAL A 311 11.82 -3.27 31.39
N HIS A 312 11.06 -4.14 30.71
CA HIS A 312 10.61 -5.41 31.27
C HIS A 312 11.80 -6.34 31.63
N GLY A 313 12.80 -6.45 30.76
CA GLY A 313 14.00 -7.24 30.99
C GLY A 313 14.87 -6.71 32.12
N ALA A 314 15.02 -5.39 32.20
CA ALA A 314 15.75 -4.72 33.27
C ALA A 314 15.06 -4.89 34.63
N PHE A 315 13.71 -4.81 34.66
CA PHE A 315 12.91 -5.18 35.82
C PHE A 315 13.21 -6.63 36.28
N ALA A 316 13.21 -7.60 35.36
CA ALA A 316 13.51 -9.00 35.69
C ALA A 316 14.91 -9.21 36.27
N LYS A 317 15.88 -8.36 35.88
CA LYS A 317 17.27 -8.39 36.36
C LYS A 317 17.53 -7.47 37.56
N SER A 318 16.55 -6.67 37.99
CA SER A 318 16.71 -5.61 38.99
C SER A 318 17.78 -4.57 38.60
N GLU A 319 17.92 -4.30 37.31
CA GLU A 319 18.86 -3.32 36.76
C GLU A 319 18.11 -2.06 36.27
N PRO A 320 18.71 -0.86 36.34
CA PRO A 320 18.13 0.34 35.77
C PRO A 320 18.23 0.34 34.24
N ILE A 321 17.17 0.78 33.54
CA ILE A 321 17.34 1.30 32.18
C ILE A 321 17.87 2.73 32.29
N VAL A 322 19.09 2.93 31.80
CA VAL A 322 19.74 4.24 31.76
C VAL A 322 19.50 4.88 30.41
N LEU A 323 18.88 6.05 30.43
CA LEU A 323 18.63 6.88 29.28
C LEU A 323 19.56 8.10 29.38
N LYS A 324 20.56 8.24 28.50
CA LYS A 324 21.51 9.38 28.48
C LYS A 324 20.99 10.57 27.67
N ILE A 325 21.13 11.77 28.21
CA ILE A 325 20.66 13.01 27.59
C ILE A 325 21.84 13.76 26.95
N PRO A 326 21.71 14.30 25.72
CA PRO A 326 22.77 15.09 25.12
C PRO A 326 23.08 16.38 25.89
N GLN A 327 24.32 16.85 25.75
CA GLN A 327 24.87 18.00 26.45
C GLN A 327 24.07 19.28 26.10
N ARG A 328 23.19 19.70 27.03
CA ARG A 328 22.46 20.99 27.14
C ARG A 328 21.21 20.91 28.06
N SER A 329 20.83 19.73 28.54
CA SER A 329 19.73 19.57 29.50
C SER A 329 20.19 19.76 30.96
N GLU A 330 19.25 20.02 31.85
CA GLU A 330 19.44 20.04 33.32
C GLU A 330 19.87 18.67 33.87
N PHE A 331 19.51 17.60 33.15
CA PHE A 331 19.83 16.23 33.53
C PHE A 331 20.82 15.61 32.53
N ASP A 332 21.80 14.87 33.05
CA ASP A 332 22.75 14.09 32.25
C ASP A 332 22.14 12.75 31.81
N ARG A 333 21.33 12.15 32.68
CA ARG A 333 20.69 10.86 32.44
C ARG A 333 19.43 10.67 33.29
N ILE A 334 18.54 9.81 32.81
CA ILE A 334 17.37 9.31 33.52
C ILE A 334 17.55 7.81 33.74
N GLU A 335 17.30 7.34 34.95
CA GLU A 335 17.36 5.93 35.32
C GLU A 335 15.94 5.45 35.64
N ILE A 336 15.42 4.57 34.79
CA ILE A 336 14.12 3.91 34.98
C ILE A 336 14.35 2.68 35.85
N CYS A 337 14.00 2.80 37.13
CA CYS A 337 14.01 1.71 38.10
C CYS A 337 12.58 1.48 38.58
N VAL A 338 11.94 0.45 38.05
CA VAL A 338 10.53 0.15 38.34
C VAL A 338 10.36 -1.22 38.99
N GLN A 339 9.31 -1.36 39.78
CA GLN A 339 8.93 -2.62 40.41
C GLN A 339 7.80 -3.33 39.65
N HIS A 340 7.10 -2.59 38.79
CA HIS A 340 6.00 -3.10 38.01
C HIS A 340 6.07 -2.56 36.58
N VAL A 341 5.84 -3.44 35.61
CA VAL A 341 5.71 -3.08 34.19
C VAL A 341 4.33 -3.54 33.74
N ILE A 342 3.46 -2.60 33.36
CA ILE A 342 2.05 -2.87 33.10
C ILE A 342 1.64 -2.32 31.74
N SER A 343 1.02 -3.18 30.92
CA SER A 343 0.34 -2.77 29.69
C SER A 343 -1.17 -2.88 29.83
N SER A 344 -1.88 -1.76 29.85
CA SER A 344 -3.33 -1.72 30.05
C SER A 344 -4.02 -0.56 29.33
N GLY A 345 -5.35 -0.61 29.27
CA GLY A 345 -6.19 0.36 28.55
C GLY A 345 -6.30 0.02 27.06
N GLU A 346 -7.39 -0.63 26.67
CA GLU A 346 -7.65 -1.09 25.28
C GLU A 346 -8.40 -0.05 24.43
N SER A 347 -8.76 1.07 25.04
CA SER A 347 -9.37 2.25 24.43
C SER A 347 -8.79 3.52 25.06
N GLU A 348 -8.95 4.66 24.38
CA GLU A 348 -8.47 5.95 24.89
C GLU A 348 -9.03 6.28 26.28
N GLN A 349 -10.33 6.06 26.52
CA GLN A 349 -10.93 6.31 27.84
C GLN A 349 -10.34 5.38 28.90
N SER A 350 -10.25 4.09 28.61
CA SER A 350 -9.67 3.14 29.57
C SER A 350 -8.20 3.39 29.88
N CYS A 351 -7.43 3.98 28.95
CA CYS A 351 -6.06 4.42 29.24
C CYS A 351 -6.05 5.54 30.28
N TYR A 352 -6.95 6.52 30.17
CA TYR A 352 -7.11 7.57 31.18
C TYR A 352 -7.54 6.98 32.53
N ASP A 353 -8.45 6.01 32.54
CA ASP A 353 -8.88 5.33 33.78
C ASP A 353 -7.71 4.56 34.44
N CYS A 354 -6.81 3.97 33.64
CA CYS A 354 -5.59 3.33 34.14
C CYS A 354 -4.63 4.35 34.78
N LEU A 355 -4.45 5.52 34.15
CA LEU A 355 -3.60 6.59 34.68
C LEU A 355 -4.12 7.15 36.01
N ALA A 356 -5.44 7.15 36.21
CA ALA A 356 -6.06 7.57 37.46
C ALA A 356 -5.72 6.69 38.67
N THR A 357 -5.28 5.45 38.40
CA THR A 357 -4.96 4.43 39.42
C THR A 357 -3.51 3.96 39.34
N LEU A 358 -2.65 4.70 38.63
CA LEU A 358 -1.26 4.34 38.40
C LEU A 358 -0.46 4.38 39.71
N ASP A 359 0.12 3.25 40.10
CA ASP A 359 0.95 3.18 41.31
C ASP A 359 2.34 3.79 41.09
N LYS A 360 2.95 4.26 42.19
CA LYS A 360 4.35 4.70 42.22
C LYS A 360 5.26 3.50 41.88
N ASN A 361 6.37 3.73 41.17
CA ASN A 361 7.29 2.67 40.70
C ASN A 361 6.71 1.75 39.61
N THR A 362 5.64 2.17 38.94
CA THR A 362 5.12 1.47 37.76
C THR A 362 5.64 2.12 36.48
N TYR A 363 6.09 1.28 35.54
CA TYR A 363 6.20 1.65 34.13
C TYR A 363 4.91 1.22 33.44
N TRP A 364 4.08 2.20 33.09
CA TRP A 364 2.84 1.97 32.38
C TRP A 364 2.97 2.36 30.93
N TYR A 365 2.44 1.51 30.04
CA TYR A 365 2.32 1.82 28.61
C TYR A 365 0.96 1.34 28.09
N PRO A 366 0.35 2.05 27.13
CA PRO A 366 -1.02 1.76 26.72
C PRO A 366 -1.11 0.43 25.97
N ALA A 367 -2.17 -0.34 26.25
CA ALA A 367 -2.55 -1.50 25.44
C ALA A 367 -3.27 -1.12 24.12
N TYR A 368 -3.61 0.17 23.98
CA TYR A 368 -4.25 0.78 22.83
C TYR A 368 -3.22 1.52 21.98
N SER A 369 -2.87 0.96 20.83
CA SER A 369 -1.85 1.50 19.92
C SER A 369 -2.16 2.87 19.31
N PHE A 370 -3.36 3.41 19.53
CA PHE A 370 -3.76 4.74 19.07
C PHE A 370 -3.91 5.73 20.22
N PHE A 371 -3.44 5.38 21.43
CA PHE A 371 -3.46 6.32 22.55
C PHE A 371 -2.65 7.56 22.16
N PRO A 372 -3.26 8.75 22.16
CA PRO A 372 -2.60 9.91 21.63
C PRO A 372 -1.55 10.43 22.62
N PHE A 373 -0.49 11.03 22.07
CA PHE A 373 0.42 11.97 22.73
C PHE A 373 1.57 11.40 23.57
N ILE A 374 1.48 10.20 24.16
CA ILE A 374 2.58 9.54 24.87
C ILE A 374 2.53 8.02 24.65
N ASP A 375 3.68 7.36 24.81
CA ASP A 375 3.82 5.90 24.67
C ASP A 375 4.11 5.21 26.00
N ALA A 376 4.56 5.93 27.04
CA ALA A 376 4.63 5.41 28.41
C ALA A 376 4.59 6.52 29.48
N VAL A 377 4.26 6.13 30.71
CA VAL A 377 4.36 6.96 31.93
C VAL A 377 5.10 6.17 33.00
N THR A 378 6.08 6.80 33.64
CA THR A 378 6.78 6.16 34.77
C THR A 378 7.40 7.16 35.73
N THR A 379 7.57 6.76 36.98
CA THR A 379 8.44 7.46 37.93
C THR A 379 9.88 6.98 37.77
N CYS A 380 10.83 7.90 37.66
CA CYS A 380 12.24 7.58 37.44
C CYS A 380 13.17 8.56 38.18
N LYS A 381 14.44 8.21 38.28
CA LYS A 381 15.47 9.09 38.83
C LYS A 381 16.10 9.91 37.71
N ALA A 382 16.09 11.21 37.81
CA ALA A 382 16.81 12.11 36.90
C ALA A 382 18.07 12.62 37.60
N ILE A 383 19.23 12.46 36.97
CA ILE A 383 20.52 12.81 37.56
C ILE A 383 20.99 14.13 36.95
N SER A 384 21.17 15.12 37.81
CA SER A 384 21.54 16.48 37.45
C SER A 384 22.95 16.55 36.86
N SER A 385 23.08 17.30 35.76
CA SER A 385 24.35 17.51 35.05
C SER A 385 25.37 18.32 35.83
N THR A 386 24.89 19.16 36.74
CA THR A 386 25.73 20.11 37.49
C THR A 386 26.08 19.61 38.88
N SER A 387 25.13 18.93 39.55
CA SER A 387 25.28 18.54 40.95
C SER A 387 25.50 17.05 41.17
N GLY A 388 25.24 16.20 40.17
CA GLY A 388 25.24 14.75 40.31
C GLY A 388 24.16 14.19 41.24
N HIS A 389 23.31 15.04 41.82
CA HIS A 389 22.20 14.62 42.67
C HIS A 389 21.09 14.02 41.82
N SER A 390 20.40 13.03 42.38
CA SER A 390 19.26 12.38 41.73
C SER A 390 17.94 12.91 42.29
N ASP A 391 17.07 13.40 41.41
CA ASP A 391 15.70 13.77 41.74
C ASP A 391 14.72 12.72 41.24
N THR A 392 13.63 12.49 42.00
CA THR A 392 12.53 11.65 41.53
C THR A 392 11.58 12.48 40.69
N ILE A 393 11.38 12.09 39.44
CA ILE A 393 10.50 12.76 38.49
C ILE A 393 9.41 11.80 37.99
N LEU A 394 8.37 12.37 37.39
CA LEU A 394 7.38 11.66 36.59
C LEU A 394 7.66 11.92 35.10
N ALA A 395 8.05 10.88 34.37
CA ALA A 395 8.36 10.96 32.96
C ALA A 395 7.14 10.59 32.09
N TYR A 396 6.81 11.48 31.15
CA TYR A 396 5.96 11.20 29.99
C TYR A 396 6.85 10.82 28.83
N ILE A 397 6.88 9.54 28.47
CA ILE A 397 7.77 9.02 27.44
C ILE A 397 7.05 9.01 26.10
N GLN A 398 7.68 9.57 25.08
CA GLN A 398 7.31 9.43 23.69
C GLN A 398 8.46 8.81 22.92
N VAL A 399 8.23 7.66 22.32
CA VAL A 399 9.09 7.05 21.33
C VAL A 399 8.77 7.64 19.95
N THR A 400 9.79 8.04 19.20
CA THR A 400 9.58 8.61 17.86
C THR A 400 10.79 8.44 16.95
N ILE A 401 10.50 8.23 15.67
CA ILE A 401 11.47 8.29 14.57
C ILE A 401 11.33 9.58 13.76
N GLN A 402 10.35 10.42 14.12
CA GLN A 402 10.08 11.70 13.47
C GLN A 402 10.93 12.80 14.09
N LYS A 403 11.40 13.72 13.25
CA LYS A 403 12.17 14.89 13.67
C LYS A 403 11.33 15.99 14.33
N HIS A 404 10.00 15.86 14.33
CA HIS A 404 9.14 16.86 14.96
C HIS A 404 7.87 16.25 15.50
N LYS A 405 7.33 16.86 16.54
CA LYS A 405 6.01 16.56 17.07
C LYS A 405 5.30 17.83 17.44
N LYS A 406 3.98 17.87 17.21
CA LYS A 406 3.13 18.96 17.70
C LYS A 406 2.73 18.65 19.14
N PHE A 407 3.11 19.53 20.06
CA PHE A 407 2.67 19.51 21.45
C PHE A 407 1.16 19.75 21.53
N LYS A 408 0.50 19.10 22.48
CA LYS A 408 -0.96 19.16 22.63
C LYS A 408 -1.30 19.54 24.08
N PRO A 409 -1.40 20.84 24.40
CA PRO A 409 -1.63 21.33 25.77
C PRO A 409 -2.85 20.69 26.43
N ASP A 410 -3.97 20.57 25.70
CA ASP A 410 -5.21 19.97 26.23
C ASP A 410 -5.03 18.50 26.60
N ARG A 411 -4.18 17.77 25.85
CA ARG A 411 -3.89 16.36 26.12
C ARG A 411 -2.99 16.21 27.35
N LEU A 412 -1.99 17.07 27.48
CA LEU A 412 -1.16 17.10 28.70
C LEU A 412 -2.00 17.50 29.92
N LYS A 413 -2.89 18.50 29.80
CA LYS A 413 -3.79 18.90 30.88
C LYS A 413 -4.62 17.72 31.37
N ARG A 414 -5.26 16.99 30.45
CA ARG A 414 -6.04 15.79 30.78
C ARG A 414 -5.19 14.69 31.41
N LEU A 415 -3.98 14.44 30.91
CA LEU A 415 -3.05 13.46 31.52
C LEU A 415 -2.72 13.85 32.97
N ASN A 416 -2.42 15.12 33.22
CA ASN A 416 -2.12 15.63 34.55
C ASN A 416 -3.31 15.48 35.49
N GLU A 417 -4.51 15.85 35.03
CA GLU A 417 -5.76 15.74 35.81
C GLU A 417 -6.04 14.29 36.24
N GLU A 418 -5.81 13.31 35.37
CA GLU A 418 -5.98 11.90 35.70
C GLU A 418 -4.92 11.42 36.68
N ILE A 419 -3.64 11.73 36.44
CA ILE A 419 -2.53 11.31 37.31
C ILE A 419 -2.62 11.95 38.70
N ASP A 420 -3.10 13.19 38.80
CA ASP A 420 -3.28 13.90 40.08
C ASP A 420 -4.36 13.26 40.98
N LYS A 421 -5.15 12.31 40.45
CA LYS A 421 -6.04 11.46 41.28
C LYS A 421 -5.25 10.47 42.14
N THR A 422 -3.99 10.18 41.79
CA THR A 422 -3.07 9.38 42.61
C THR A 422 -2.22 10.28 43.51
N PRO A 423 -2.45 10.31 44.84
CA PRO A 423 -1.78 11.26 45.74
C PRO A 423 -0.26 11.13 45.78
N GLN A 424 0.29 9.93 45.55
CA GLN A 424 1.73 9.68 45.57
C GLN A 424 2.48 10.26 44.35
N LEU A 425 1.77 10.46 43.25
CA LEU A 425 2.31 11.02 42.00
C LEU A 425 2.05 12.53 41.90
N LYS A 426 1.03 13.01 42.62
CA LYS A 426 0.68 14.42 42.71
C LYS A 426 1.84 15.24 43.28
N GLY A 427 2.24 16.26 42.55
CA GLY A 427 3.32 17.18 42.95
C GLY A 427 4.73 16.73 42.57
N LEU A 428 4.91 15.54 41.98
CA LEU A 428 6.19 15.20 41.35
C LEU A 428 6.47 16.11 40.16
N ARG A 429 7.74 16.44 39.95
CA ARG A 429 8.18 17.18 38.76
C ARG A 429 7.92 16.33 37.53
N ARG A 430 7.24 16.91 36.54
CA ARG A 430 6.86 16.25 35.28
C ARG A 430 7.85 16.60 34.17
N VAL A 431 8.30 15.59 33.43
CA VAL A 431 9.27 15.75 32.33
C VAL A 431 8.77 15.00 31.10
N PHE A 432 8.90 15.59 29.90
CA PHE A 432 8.46 15.00 28.63
C PHE A 432 9.66 14.39 27.86
N VAL A 433 9.88 13.11 28.10
CA VAL A 433 11.01 12.34 27.59
C VAL A 433 10.72 11.90 26.15
N VAL A 434 11.60 12.21 25.20
CA VAL A 434 11.52 11.77 23.80
C VAL A 434 12.63 10.77 23.50
N VAL A 435 12.27 9.54 23.19
CA VAL A 435 13.22 8.47 22.92
C VAL A 435 13.26 8.20 21.41
N GLY A 436 14.46 8.18 20.82
CA GLY A 436 14.64 7.96 19.39
C GLY A 436 15.69 6.91 19.07
N PRO A 437 15.69 6.35 17.85
CA PRO A 437 16.68 5.36 17.43
C PRO A 437 18.02 5.96 16.96
N ASP A 438 18.11 7.29 16.89
CA ASP A 438 19.27 8.02 16.36
C ASP A 438 19.89 8.88 17.48
N SER A 439 21.21 8.78 17.64
CA SER A 439 21.98 9.51 18.66
C SER A 439 21.82 11.04 18.58
N ASP A 440 21.59 11.56 17.37
CA ASP A 440 21.37 12.99 17.11
C ASP A 440 19.92 13.45 17.32
N ILE A 441 19.01 12.59 17.81
CA ILE A 441 17.62 12.99 18.00
C ILE A 441 17.49 14.16 18.97
N GLY A 442 18.40 14.29 19.94
CA GLY A 442 18.44 15.45 20.84
C GLY A 442 18.78 16.78 20.20
N ASN A 443 19.53 16.75 19.10
CA ASN A 443 19.89 17.95 18.35
C ASN A 443 18.88 18.27 17.24
N THR A 444 18.17 17.26 16.75
CA THR A 444 17.35 17.36 15.53
C THR A 444 15.85 17.34 15.78
N PHE A 445 15.41 16.92 16.97
CA PHE A 445 13.99 16.87 17.30
C PHE A 445 13.44 18.24 17.66
N THR A 446 12.27 18.58 17.11
CA THR A 446 11.57 19.83 17.40
C THR A 446 10.17 19.56 17.96
N LEU A 447 9.91 19.99 19.19
CA LEU A 447 8.59 19.97 19.80
C LEU A 447 7.86 21.29 19.52
N ARG A 448 7.01 21.32 18.49
CA ARG A 448 6.27 22.51 18.08
C ARG A 448 5.16 22.83 19.07
N ASP A 449 4.90 24.11 19.30
CA ASP A 449 3.83 24.62 20.17
C ASP A 449 3.98 24.23 21.66
N ALA A 450 5.18 23.83 22.08
CA ALA A 450 5.49 23.63 23.49
C ALA A 450 5.73 24.98 24.19
N PRO A 451 5.22 25.17 25.41
CA PRO A 451 5.39 26.42 26.16
C PRO A 451 6.84 26.68 26.57
N ASP A 452 7.62 25.62 26.77
CA ASP A 452 9.07 25.65 27.02
C ASP A 452 9.66 24.36 26.42
N GLN A 453 10.61 24.46 25.50
CA GLN A 453 11.20 23.27 24.87
C GLN A 453 12.30 22.64 25.74
N ASP A 454 13.05 23.46 26.48
CA ASP A 454 14.22 23.04 27.23
C ASP A 454 13.86 22.45 28.59
N ALA A 455 12.77 22.93 29.21
CA ALA A 455 12.28 22.37 30.48
C ALA A 455 11.57 21.02 30.34
N PHE A 456 11.12 20.68 29.12
CA PHE A 456 10.27 19.53 28.90
C PHE A 456 10.99 18.38 28.20
N LEU A 457 11.99 18.63 27.36
CA LEU A 457 12.53 17.63 26.44
C LEU A 457 13.81 16.95 26.97
N SER A 458 13.85 15.62 26.90
CA SER A 458 15.09 14.84 27.03
C SER A 458 15.15 13.83 25.89
N CYS A 459 16.31 13.67 25.24
CA CYS A 459 16.47 12.87 24.03
C CYS A 459 17.53 11.78 24.19
N PHE A 460 17.36 10.62 23.55
CA PHE A 460 18.08 9.39 23.93
C PHE A 460 18.55 8.54 22.75
N ASP A 461 19.69 7.86 22.95
CA ASP A 461 20.39 7.01 21.98
C ASP A 461 20.23 5.50 22.25
N ARG A 462 20.38 4.70 21.19
CA ARG A 462 20.16 3.26 21.04
C ARG A 462 21.23 2.37 21.68
N ASP A 463 22.49 2.79 21.75
CA ASP A 463 23.65 1.91 21.99
C ASP A 463 23.69 1.23 23.38
N GLN A 464 22.62 1.34 24.18
CA GLN A 464 22.46 0.67 25.48
C GLN A 464 21.37 -0.42 25.50
N LEU A 465 20.60 -0.60 24.40
CA LEU A 465 19.60 -1.67 24.26
C LEU A 465 20.17 -2.95 23.63
N GLU A 466 21.39 -2.89 23.10
CA GLU A 466 22.10 -4.08 22.63
C GLU A 466 22.75 -4.78 23.83
N PRO A 467 22.62 -6.12 23.97
CA PRO A 467 23.37 -6.85 24.99
C PRO A 467 24.85 -6.53 24.83
N GLN A 468 25.51 -6.10 25.91
CA GLN A 468 26.96 -6.10 25.94
C GLN A 468 27.39 -7.56 25.79
N HIS A 469 27.85 -7.95 24.60
CA HIS A 469 28.72 -9.10 24.51
C HIS A 469 29.96 -8.74 25.32
N GLN A 470 30.08 -9.29 26.52
CA GLN A 470 31.38 -9.44 27.14
C GLN A 470 32.20 -10.26 26.15
N GLU A 471 33.11 -9.62 25.42
CA GLU A 471 34.24 -10.34 24.85
C GLU A 471 34.93 -11.03 26.03
N GLU A 472 34.70 -12.32 26.17
CA GLU A 472 35.59 -13.16 26.96
C GLU A 472 36.97 -12.98 26.34
N GLN A 473 37.81 -12.19 27.00
CA GLN A 473 39.23 -12.12 26.73
C GLN A 473 39.80 -13.52 26.99
N HIS A 474 39.84 -14.33 25.94
CA HIS A 474 40.63 -15.56 25.97
C HIS A 474 42.10 -15.15 26.18
N PRO A 475 42.80 -15.71 27.18
CA PRO A 475 44.22 -15.49 27.33
C PRO A 475 44.94 -15.99 26.06
N PRO A 476 46.03 -15.32 25.63
CA PRO A 476 46.74 -15.72 24.42
C PRO A 476 47.28 -17.15 24.59
N PRO A 477 47.32 -17.94 23.50
CA PRO A 477 47.85 -19.30 23.55
C PRO A 477 49.33 -19.27 23.94
N PRO A 478 49.83 -20.29 24.67
CA PRO A 478 51.21 -20.34 25.07
C PRO A 478 52.10 -20.44 23.83
N SER A 479 53.17 -19.64 23.81
CA SER A 479 54.21 -19.69 22.79
C SER A 479 54.87 -21.06 22.80
N GLU A 480 54.83 -21.74 21.66
CA GLU A 480 55.59 -22.98 21.41
C GLU A 480 57.10 -22.64 21.32
N GLU A 481 57.90 -23.37 22.11
CA GLU A 481 59.35 -23.55 21.90
C GLU A 481 59.62 -24.55 20.76
#